data_AF-A0A3B0YI69-F1
#
_entry.id   AF-A0A3B0YI69-F1
#
_cell.length_a   1.000
_cell.length_b   1.000
_cell.length_c   1.000
_cell.angle_alpha   90.00
_cell.angle_beta   90.00
_cell.angle_gamma   90.00
#
_symmetry.space_group_name_H-M   'P 1'
#
loop_
_entity.id
_entity.type
_entity.pdbx_description
1 polymer ?
#
loop_
_entity_poly.entity_id
_entity_poly.type
_entity_poly.pdbx_seq_one_letter_code
_entity_poly.pdbx_strand_id
1 'polypeptide(L)'
;MAYIEWTDDFSTGIRVIDAQHKRIIHYINQLTDAQNLKEPELTGEVLLELIDYTLSHFAFEESLMDDAQYDATTIHKQTHDAFRKKINAYQERYKAGEDISDDLFQVLNIWLINHIAEDDNSYAPVVKKNIPNINTTDNDDWLKKKIKRFFAGG
;
A
#
# COMPACT_ATOMS: atom_id res chain seq x y z
N MET A 1 -11.64 -17.83 -1.44
CA MET A 1 -10.18 -17.58 -1.41
C MET A 1 -9.70 -17.68 0.04
N ALA A 2 -8.40 -17.88 0.27
CA ALA A 2 -7.86 -17.95 1.63
C ALA A 2 -7.73 -16.54 2.23
N TYR A 3 -8.15 -16.40 3.48
CA TYR A 3 -7.95 -15.20 4.28
C TYR A 3 -6.44 -15.01 4.51
N ILE A 4 -5.96 -13.77 4.41
CA ILE A 4 -4.54 -13.48 4.57
C ILE A 4 -4.30 -13.13 6.04
N GLU A 5 -3.45 -13.93 6.68
CA GLU A 5 -2.97 -13.66 8.03
C GLU A 5 -1.66 -12.90 7.98
N TRP A 6 -1.47 -11.94 8.87
CA TRP A 6 -0.20 -11.24 9.01
C TRP A 6 0.90 -12.21 9.46
N THR A 7 1.99 -12.28 8.72
CA THR A 7 3.21 -13.00 9.10
C THR A 7 4.40 -12.05 9.18
N ASP A 8 5.51 -12.53 9.76
CA ASP A 8 6.75 -11.75 9.84
C ASP A 8 7.38 -11.48 8.46
N ASP A 9 6.99 -12.22 7.41
CA ASP A 9 7.48 -12.01 6.04
C ASP A 9 7.03 -10.64 5.48
N PHE A 10 5.91 -10.09 5.97
CA PHE A 10 5.41 -8.77 5.58
C PHE A 10 5.99 -7.61 6.40
N SER A 11 6.82 -7.95 7.41
CA SER A 11 7.35 -6.99 8.37
C SER A 11 8.63 -6.36 7.87
N THR A 12 8.58 -5.08 7.56
CA THR A 12 9.78 -4.25 7.32
C THR A 12 10.49 -3.90 8.62
N GLY A 13 9.80 -4.06 9.75
CA GLY A 13 10.20 -3.61 11.09
C GLY A 13 10.24 -2.08 11.20
N ILE A 14 9.57 -1.36 10.30
CA ILE A 14 9.29 0.07 10.40
C ILE A 14 7.84 0.20 10.81
N ARG A 15 7.58 0.65 12.05
CA ARG A 15 6.25 0.57 12.69
C ARG A 15 5.12 1.16 11.83
N VAL A 16 5.37 2.30 11.19
CA VAL A 16 4.35 2.97 10.36
C VAL A 16 4.08 2.23 9.05
N ILE A 17 5.10 1.63 8.44
CA ILE A 17 4.96 0.83 7.21
C ILE A 17 4.23 -0.46 7.53
N ASP A 18 4.64 -1.17 8.58
CA ASP A 18 3.99 -2.42 9.00
C ASP A 18 2.50 -2.18 9.36
N ALA A 19 2.17 -1.01 9.91
CA ALA A 19 0.78 -0.61 10.15
C ALA A 19 0.00 -0.38 8.84
N GLN A 20 0.63 0.22 7.83
CA GLN A 20 0.03 0.38 6.50
C GLN A 20 -0.17 -0.97 5.80
N HIS A 21 0.82 -1.86 5.83
CA HIS A 21 0.70 -3.21 5.28
C HIS A 21 -0.44 -4.01 5.93
N LYS A 22 -0.56 -3.98 7.27
CA LYS A 22 -1.68 -4.60 7.99
C LYS A 22 -3.02 -4.05 7.54
N ARG A 23 -3.10 -2.75 7.28
CA ARG A 23 -4.32 -2.11 6.81
C ARG A 23 -4.66 -2.54 5.37
N ILE A 24 -3.67 -2.69 4.50
CA ILE A 24 -3.84 -3.25 3.14
C ILE A 24 -4.38 -4.68 3.22
N ILE A 25 -3.76 -5.54 4.04
CA ILE A 25 -4.23 -6.92 4.24
C ILE A 25 -5.67 -6.95 4.77
N HIS A 26 -6.02 -6.06 5.70
CA HIS A 26 -7.38 -5.93 6.18
C HIS A 26 -8.37 -5.61 5.06
N TYR A 27 -8.05 -4.67 4.17
CA TYR A 27 -8.90 -4.35 3.02
C TYR A 27 -9.02 -5.53 2.03
N ILE A 28 -7.93 -6.27 1.76
CA ILE A 28 -7.98 -7.47 0.89
C ILE A 28 -8.91 -8.53 1.49
N ASN A 29 -8.86 -8.69 2.81
CA ASN A 29 -9.73 -9.61 3.52
C ASN A 29 -11.20 -9.15 3.50
N GLN A 30 -11.49 -7.86 3.70
CA GLN A 30 -12.83 -7.30 3.54
C GLN A 30 -13.38 -7.49 2.13
N LEU A 31 -12.52 -7.37 1.11
CA LEU A 31 -12.90 -7.60 -0.28
C LEU A 31 -13.27 -9.06 -0.52
N THR A 32 -12.52 -9.99 0.09
CA THR A 32 -12.86 -11.42 0.08
C THR A 32 -14.21 -11.70 0.73
N ASP A 33 -14.50 -11.05 1.86
CA ASP A 33 -15.78 -11.20 2.56
C ASP A 33 -16.96 -10.67 1.71
N ALA A 34 -16.80 -9.47 1.12
CA ALA A 34 -17.82 -8.87 0.25
C ALA A 34 -18.14 -9.75 -0.98
N GLN A 35 -17.12 -10.33 -1.62
CA GLN A 35 -17.30 -11.27 -2.72
C GLN A 35 -18.03 -12.55 -2.27
N ASN A 36 -17.70 -13.09 -1.10
CA ASN A 36 -18.35 -14.30 -0.56
C ASN A 36 -19.84 -14.05 -0.25
N LEU A 37 -20.17 -12.84 0.22
CA LEU A 37 -21.55 -12.41 0.46
C LEU A 37 -22.33 -12.12 -0.83
N LYS A 38 -21.65 -12.00 -1.97
CA LYS A 38 -22.22 -11.64 -3.28
C LYS A 38 -22.90 -10.27 -3.25
N GLU A 39 -22.28 -9.31 -2.56
CA GLU A 39 -22.73 -7.92 -2.48
C GLU A 39 -21.84 -7.05 -3.40
N PRO A 40 -22.26 -6.80 -4.66
CA PRO A 40 -21.43 -6.09 -5.64
C PRO A 40 -21.21 -4.63 -5.28
N GLU A 41 -22.18 -3.98 -4.62
CA GLU A 41 -22.03 -2.61 -4.12
C GLU A 41 -20.93 -2.53 -3.05
N LEU A 42 -20.98 -3.40 -2.05
CA LEU A 42 -19.96 -3.48 -1.00
C LEU A 42 -18.58 -3.83 -1.57
N THR A 43 -18.54 -4.76 -2.53
CA THR A 43 -17.31 -5.13 -3.24
C THR A 43 -16.69 -3.92 -3.92
N GLY A 44 -17.49 -3.12 -4.63
CA GLY A 44 -17.05 -1.89 -5.28
C GLY A 44 -16.53 -0.84 -4.30
N GLU A 45 -17.23 -0.63 -3.18
CA GLU A 45 -16.82 0.31 -2.14
C GLU A 45 -15.46 -0.06 -1.53
N VAL A 46 -15.30 -1.29 -1.05
CA VAL A 46 -14.04 -1.77 -0.44
C VAL A 46 -12.89 -1.72 -1.45
N LEU A 47 -13.17 -2.01 -2.72
CA LEU A 47 -12.18 -1.98 -3.78
C LEU A 47 -11.69 -0.55 -4.09
N LEU A 48 -12.58 0.44 -4.07
CA LEU A 48 -12.19 1.85 -4.23
C LEU A 48 -11.37 2.34 -3.03
N GLU A 49 -11.75 1.97 -1.81
CA GLU A 49 -10.99 2.27 -0.60
C GLU A 49 -9.59 1.65 -0.63
N LEU A 50 -9.48 0.39 -1.07
CA LEU A 50 -8.19 -0.29 -1.20
C LEU A 50 -7.28 0.39 -2.24
N ILE A 51 -7.83 0.83 -3.38
CA ILE A 51 -7.05 1.59 -4.37
C ILE A 51 -6.53 2.89 -3.77
N ASP A 52 -7.40 3.70 -3.17
CA ASP A 52 -7.01 5.00 -2.59
C ASP A 52 -5.92 4.81 -1.52
N TYR A 53 -6.13 3.82 -0.63
CA TYR A 53 -5.16 3.52 0.41
C TYR A 53 -3.82 3.07 -0.16
N THR A 54 -3.81 2.20 -1.17
CA THR A 54 -2.59 1.72 -1.84
C THR A 54 -1.81 2.87 -2.47
N LEU A 55 -2.49 3.80 -3.14
CA LEU A 55 -1.86 4.97 -3.76
C LEU A 55 -1.21 5.88 -2.71
N SER A 56 -1.90 6.09 -1.59
CA SER A 56 -1.37 6.89 -0.47
C SER A 56 -0.17 6.22 0.20
N HIS A 57 -0.19 4.90 0.32
CA HIS A 57 0.89 4.09 0.89
C HIS A 57 2.16 4.19 0.03
N PHE A 58 2.07 3.97 -1.28
CA PHE A 58 3.23 4.12 -2.18
C PHE A 58 3.86 5.50 -2.10
N ALA A 59 3.04 6.55 -2.09
CA ALA A 59 3.55 7.91 -2.04
C ALA A 59 4.23 8.21 -0.69
N PHE A 60 3.77 7.59 0.40
CA PHE A 60 4.44 7.66 1.69
C PHE A 60 5.81 6.96 1.69
N GLU A 61 5.88 5.75 1.12
CA GLU A 61 7.11 4.98 0.97
C GLU A 61 8.12 5.67 0.08
N GLU A 62 7.67 6.18 -1.06
CA GLU A 62 8.52 6.93 -1.99
C GLU A 62 9.15 8.15 -1.34
N SER A 63 8.34 8.91 -0.58
CA SER A 63 8.87 10.00 0.23
C SER A 63 9.86 9.50 1.29
N LEU A 64 9.63 8.32 1.87
CA LEU A 64 10.53 7.73 2.86
C LEU A 64 11.87 7.31 2.26
N MET A 65 11.83 6.71 1.08
CA MET A 65 12.99 6.29 0.31
C MET A 65 13.81 7.50 -0.16
N ASP A 66 13.15 8.57 -0.63
CA ASP A 66 13.81 9.83 -0.98
C ASP A 66 14.51 10.46 0.24
N ASP A 67 13.81 10.59 1.36
CA ASP A 67 14.34 11.16 2.61
C ASP A 67 15.53 10.34 3.13
N ALA A 68 15.46 9.02 2.99
CA ALA A 68 16.52 8.10 3.38
C ALA A 68 17.64 7.97 2.34
N GLN A 69 17.53 8.63 1.18
CA GLN A 69 18.49 8.54 0.07
C GLN A 69 18.75 7.08 -0.35
N TYR A 70 17.69 6.29 -0.52
CA TYR A 70 17.82 4.91 -0.96
C TYR A 70 18.22 4.84 -2.45
N ASP A 71 19.32 4.14 -2.77
CA ASP A 71 19.90 4.14 -4.12
C ASP A 71 18.95 3.61 -5.20
N ALA A 72 18.09 2.63 -4.88
CA ALA A 72 17.16 2.04 -5.82
C ALA A 72 15.77 2.71 -5.84
N THR A 73 15.63 3.90 -5.22
CA THR A 73 14.34 4.63 -5.16
C THR A 73 13.69 4.79 -6.54
N THR A 74 14.48 5.10 -7.57
CA THR A 74 13.98 5.27 -8.94
C THR A 74 13.34 3.99 -9.49
N ILE A 75 13.95 2.83 -9.22
CA ILE A 75 13.45 1.54 -9.70
C ILE A 75 12.18 1.16 -8.93
N HIS A 76 12.16 1.34 -7.61
CA HIS A 76 10.97 1.09 -6.78
C HIS A 76 9.78 1.96 -7.20
N LYS A 77 10.02 3.26 -7.46
CA LYS A 77 9.03 4.18 -8.03
C LYS A 77 8.48 3.72 -9.38
N GLN A 78 9.30 3.14 -10.24
CA GLN A 78 8.84 2.60 -11.52
C GLN A 78 7.93 1.39 -11.34
N THR A 79 8.23 0.53 -10.36
CA THR A 79 7.36 -0.59 -9.97
C THR A 79 6.00 -0.07 -9.48
N HIS A 80 5.98 0.94 -8.61
CA HIS A 80 4.75 1.61 -8.20
C HIS A 80 4.00 2.24 -9.37
N ASP A 81 4.68 2.99 -10.24
CA ASP A 81 4.06 3.67 -11.39
C ASP A 81 3.43 2.69 -12.38
N ALA A 82 4.07 1.54 -12.61
CA ALA A 82 3.49 0.48 -13.42
C ALA A 82 2.18 -0.05 -12.80
N PHE A 83 2.15 -0.22 -11.48
CA PHE A 83 0.95 -0.62 -10.77
C PHE A 83 -0.14 0.45 -10.77
N ARG A 84 0.21 1.72 -10.53
CA ARG A 84 -0.69 2.88 -10.63
C ARG A 84 -1.41 2.93 -11.98
N LYS A 85 -0.67 2.76 -13.07
CA LYS A 85 -1.24 2.73 -14.43
C LYS A 85 -2.23 1.58 -14.59
N LYS A 86 -1.89 0.40 -14.04
CA LYS A 86 -2.76 -0.78 -14.09
C LYS A 86 -4.07 -0.54 -13.34
N ILE A 87 -4.02 -0.07 -12.09
CA ILE A 87 -5.24 0.17 -11.29
C ILE A 87 -6.08 1.32 -11.86
N ASN A 88 -5.47 2.36 -12.42
CA ASN A 88 -6.20 3.45 -13.08
C ASN A 88 -6.99 2.93 -14.30
N ALA A 89 -6.41 2.02 -15.09
CA ALA A 89 -7.13 1.40 -16.20
C ALA A 89 -8.36 0.60 -15.72
N TYR A 90 -8.25 -0.07 -14.58
CA TYR A 90 -9.41 -0.74 -13.95
C TYR A 90 -10.46 0.26 -13.47
N GLN A 91 -10.07 1.37 -12.84
CA GLN A 91 -11.01 2.40 -12.42
C GLN A 91 -11.81 2.98 -13.60
N GLU A 92 -11.16 3.23 -14.74
CA GLU A 92 -11.86 3.74 -15.92
C GLU A 92 -12.86 2.72 -16.49
N ARG A 93 -12.50 1.42 -16.51
CA ARG A 93 -13.42 0.34 -16.89
C ARG A 93 -14.61 0.22 -15.94
N TYR A 94 -14.37 0.32 -14.63
CA TYR A 94 -15.44 0.33 -13.63
C TYR A 94 -16.41 1.50 -13.83
N LYS A 95 -15.88 2.72 -14.06
CA LYS A 95 -16.70 3.91 -14.36
C LYS A 95 -17.51 3.76 -15.66
N ALA A 96 -17.03 2.97 -16.61
CA ALA A 96 -17.75 2.64 -17.83
C ALA A 96 -18.87 1.58 -17.63
N GLY A 97 -19.02 1.05 -16.40
CA GLY A 97 -20.03 0.05 -16.04
C GLY A 97 -19.58 -1.39 -16.26
N GLU A 98 -18.29 -1.65 -16.48
CA GLU A 98 -17.75 -3.01 -16.53
C GLU A 98 -17.64 -3.59 -15.11
N ASP A 99 -18.04 -4.86 -14.95
CA ASP A 99 -17.68 -5.63 -13.76
C ASP A 99 -16.22 -6.06 -13.86
N ILE A 100 -15.38 -5.45 -13.03
CA ILE A 100 -13.94 -5.67 -12.96
C ILE A 100 -13.52 -6.33 -11.64
N SER A 101 -14.48 -6.67 -10.78
CA SER A 101 -14.26 -6.93 -9.37
C SER A 101 -13.28 -8.10 -9.17
N ASP A 102 -13.51 -9.21 -9.87
CA ASP A 102 -12.69 -10.42 -9.78
C ASP A 102 -11.28 -10.23 -10.37
N ASP A 103 -11.19 -9.59 -11.54
CA ASP A 103 -9.91 -9.32 -12.20
C ASP A 103 -9.04 -8.39 -11.34
N LEU A 104 -9.63 -7.28 -10.88
CA LEU A 104 -8.93 -6.30 -10.08
C LEU A 104 -8.58 -6.88 -8.70
N PHE A 105 -9.45 -7.68 -8.08
CA PHE A 105 -9.13 -8.41 -6.85
C PHE A 105 -7.86 -9.25 -7.02
N GLN A 106 -7.77 -10.06 -8.08
CA GLN A 106 -6.58 -10.89 -8.32
C GLN A 106 -5.33 -10.03 -8.54
N VAL A 107 -5.45 -8.93 -9.28
CA VAL A 107 -4.34 -8.02 -9.52
C VAL A 107 -3.87 -7.35 -8.23
N LEU A 108 -4.78 -6.84 -7.41
CA LEU A 108 -4.47 -6.19 -6.14
C LEU A 108 -3.84 -7.19 -5.18
N ASN A 109 -4.50 -8.33 -4.95
CA ASN A 109 -4.07 -9.33 -3.98
C ASN A 109 -2.68 -9.89 -4.33
N ILE A 110 -2.51 -10.43 -5.54
CA ILE A 110 -1.26 -11.09 -5.93
C ILE A 110 -0.10 -10.09 -5.93
N TRP A 111 -0.32 -8.92 -6.51
CA TRP A 111 0.76 -7.95 -6.65
C TRP A 111 1.12 -7.33 -5.30
N LEU A 112 0.16 -6.89 -4.48
CA LEU A 112 0.45 -6.23 -3.20
C LEU A 112 1.12 -7.16 -2.22
N ILE A 113 0.66 -8.42 -2.12
CA ILE A 113 1.25 -9.38 -1.19
C ILE A 113 2.70 -9.71 -1.58
N ASN A 114 2.97 -9.90 -2.87
CA ASN A 114 4.32 -10.16 -3.33
C ASN A 114 5.22 -8.92 -3.17
N HIS A 115 4.70 -7.73 -3.49
CA HIS A 115 5.45 -6.49 -3.34
C HIS A 115 5.84 -6.21 -1.88
N ILE A 116 4.89 -6.35 -0.96
CA ILE A 116 5.11 -6.20 0.48
C ILE A 116 6.11 -7.21 1.02
N ALA A 117 6.03 -8.47 0.58
CA ALA A 117 6.92 -9.52 1.05
C ALA A 117 8.34 -9.40 0.48
N GLU A 118 8.46 -9.08 -0.81
CA GLU A 118 9.74 -9.19 -1.55
C GLU A 118 10.44 -7.84 -1.76
N ASP A 119 9.71 -6.77 -2.07
CA ASP A 119 10.30 -5.49 -2.46
C ASP A 119 10.49 -4.55 -1.26
N ASP A 120 9.45 -4.37 -0.43
CA ASP A 120 9.44 -3.32 0.61
C ASP A 120 10.45 -3.55 1.75
N ASN A 121 10.86 -4.81 1.93
CA ASN A 121 11.94 -5.16 2.84
C ASN A 121 13.31 -4.59 2.41
N SER A 122 13.49 -4.28 1.12
CA SER A 122 14.78 -3.87 0.56
C SER A 122 15.22 -2.46 1.00
N TYR A 123 14.27 -1.53 1.16
CA TYR A 123 14.60 -0.17 1.59
C TYR A 123 14.73 -0.05 3.12
N ALA A 124 14.13 -0.99 3.87
CA ALA A 124 13.97 -0.87 5.32
C ALA A 124 15.30 -0.68 6.10
N PRO A 125 16.40 -1.41 5.80
CA PRO A 125 17.68 -1.20 6.47
C PRO A 125 18.25 0.20 6.26
N VAL A 126 18.11 0.74 5.04
CA VAL A 126 18.62 2.07 4.70
C VAL A 126 17.81 3.15 5.41
N VAL A 127 16.48 3.02 5.40
CA VAL A 127 15.58 3.92 6.13
C VAL A 127 15.90 3.94 7.63
N LYS A 128 16.02 2.78 8.27
CA LYS A 128 16.36 2.69 9.70
C LYS A 128 17.70 3.32 10.03
N LYS A 129 18.69 3.20 9.13
CA LYS A 129 20.02 3.78 9.29
C LYS A 129 20.00 5.30 9.14
N ASN A 130 19.31 5.82 8.13
CA ASN A 130 19.38 7.24 7.75
C ASN A 130 18.30 8.09 8.45
N ILE A 131 17.28 7.45 9.05
CA ILE A 131 16.22 8.08 9.83
C ILE A 131 16.19 7.47 11.25
N PRO A 132 17.13 7.85 12.13
CA PRO A 132 17.39 7.15 13.40
C PRO A 132 16.24 7.14 14.42
N ASN A 133 15.18 7.93 14.19
CA ASN A 133 13.99 8.00 15.04
C ASN A 133 12.71 7.42 14.40
N ILE A 134 12.83 6.72 13.27
CA ILE A 134 11.68 6.22 12.49
C ILE A 134 10.74 5.31 13.32
N ASN A 135 11.26 4.63 14.34
CA ASN A 135 10.51 3.73 15.21
C ASN A 135 10.22 4.28 16.62
N THR A 136 10.61 5.52 16.92
CA THR A 136 10.42 6.08 18.27
C THR A 136 8.95 6.39 18.56
N THR A 137 8.53 6.19 19.80
CA THR A 137 7.19 6.56 20.33
C THR A 137 7.16 7.96 20.92
N ASP A 138 8.33 8.55 21.19
CA ASP A 138 8.46 9.85 21.85
C ASP A 138 8.18 10.97 20.85
N ASN A 139 6.91 11.37 20.85
CA ASN A 139 6.27 12.27 19.91
C ASN A 139 6.41 11.80 18.45
N ASP A 140 5.31 11.28 17.92
CA ASP A 140 5.03 11.18 16.48
C ASP A 140 5.18 12.53 15.74
N ASP A 141 5.83 13.55 16.29
CA ASP A 141 6.15 14.84 15.67
C ASP A 141 6.88 14.68 14.35
N TRP A 142 7.78 13.71 14.20
CA TRP A 142 8.42 13.44 12.91
C TRP A 142 7.38 12.95 11.89
N LEU A 143 6.50 12.02 12.30
CA LEU A 143 5.44 11.46 11.47
C LEU A 143 4.37 12.52 11.16
N LYS A 144 3.94 13.30 12.15
CA LYS A 144 3.02 14.44 12.02
C LYS A 144 3.59 15.52 11.12
N LYS A 145 4.89 15.84 11.23
CA LYS A 145 5.56 16.78 10.31
C LYS A 145 5.59 16.22 8.89
N LYS A 146 5.85 14.91 8.72
CA LYS A 146 5.86 14.25 7.42
C LYS A 146 4.47 14.21 6.80
N ILE A 147 3.47 13.72 7.53
CA ILE A 147 2.04 13.76 7.16
C ILE A 147 1.64 15.19 6.79
N LYS A 148 1.98 16.19 7.62
CA LYS A 148 1.69 17.59 7.31
C LYS A 148 2.37 18.04 6.01
N ARG A 149 3.63 17.71 5.75
CA ARG A 149 4.30 18.05 4.48
C ARG A 149 3.69 17.33 3.29
N PHE A 150 3.25 16.09 3.49
CA PHE A 150 2.64 15.25 2.47
C PHE A 150 1.24 15.77 2.07
N PHE A 151 0.40 16.15 3.04
CA PHE A 151 -0.96 16.64 2.79
C PHE A 151 -1.08 18.16 2.62
N ALA A 152 -0.06 18.96 2.98
CA ALA A 152 -0.07 20.41 2.78
C ALA A 152 0.49 20.86 1.42
N GLY A 153 0.89 19.91 0.56
CA GLY A 153 1.40 20.17 -0.79
C GLY A 153 0.38 20.03 -1.92
N GLY A 154 -0.91 19.91 -1.59
CA GLY A 154 -2.02 19.89 -2.56
C GLY A 154 -2.62 21.27 -2.81
#